data_AF-A0A2D5WT56-F1
#
_entry.id   AF-A0A2D5WT56-F1
#
_cell.length_a   1.000
_cell.length_b   1.000
_cell.length_c   1.000
_cell.angle_alpha   90.00
_cell.angle_beta   90.00
_cell.angle_gamma   90.00
#
_symmetry.space_group_name_H-M   'P 1'
#
loop_
_entity.id
_entity.type
_entity.pdbx_description
1 polymer ?
#
loop_
_entity_poly.entity_id
_entity_poly.type
_entity_poly.pdbx_seq_one_letter_code
_entity_poly.pdbx_strand_id
1 'polypeptide(L)'
;MAAPVFIIAASVSAELHQAMIEARGLALTAKNARALAVRAGSKTVGFRAITDFIEELASAIISQSRVINHHAEKLSTQAVTAWHSDNAMAQFRWVEAQKPEYLASISPHINQCDKQLNALNHELQIGLRDLIGQIDESYKHIRTANLIATSSHVEAATAGDFREQLEVIADNIRKTADRIAAHLNRANSLLSQNHRERKIAC
;
A
#
# COMPACT_ATOMS: atom_id res chain seq x y z
N MET A 1 20.64 1.72 -14.45
CA MET A 1 19.86 0.50 -14.74
C MET A 1 18.57 0.61 -13.94
N ALA A 2 17.41 0.56 -14.59
CA ALA A 2 16.13 0.53 -13.90
C ALA A 2 16.05 -0.74 -13.05
N ALA A 3 15.61 -0.60 -11.79
CA ALA A 3 15.44 -1.78 -10.93
C ALA A 3 14.41 -2.73 -11.55
N PRO A 4 14.63 -4.06 -11.49
CA PRO A 4 13.64 -5.03 -11.91
C PRO A 4 12.30 -4.79 -11.20
N VAL A 5 11.20 -5.00 -11.93
CA VAL A 5 9.84 -4.74 -11.41
C VAL A 5 9.55 -5.52 -10.14
N PHE A 6 10.12 -6.72 -9.97
CA PHE A 6 9.97 -7.50 -8.74
C PHE A 6 10.60 -6.81 -7.51
N ILE A 7 11.75 -6.13 -7.68
CA ILE A 7 12.40 -5.38 -6.58
C ILE A 7 11.51 -4.20 -6.17
N ILE A 8 10.91 -3.52 -7.15
CA ILE A 8 10.02 -2.39 -6.88
C ILE A 8 8.72 -2.87 -6.23
N ALA A 9 8.11 -3.94 -6.75
CA ALA A 9 6.92 -4.54 -6.15
C ALA A 9 7.17 -4.98 -4.69
N ALA A 10 8.31 -5.60 -4.41
CA ALA A 10 8.72 -5.99 -3.06
C ALA A 10 8.96 -4.77 -2.16
N SER A 11 9.62 -3.72 -2.67
CA SER A 11 9.88 -2.49 -1.91
C SER A 11 8.60 -1.74 -1.58
N VAL A 12 7.68 -1.67 -2.54
CA VAL A 12 6.34 -1.10 -2.37
C VAL A 12 5.56 -1.92 -1.33
N SER A 13 5.58 -3.25 -1.43
CA SER A 13 4.97 -4.13 -0.43
C SER A 13 5.50 -3.86 0.99
N ALA A 14 6.82 -3.70 1.13
CA ALA A 14 7.44 -3.40 2.41
C ALA A 14 7.00 -2.07 3.02
N GLU A 15 6.95 -0.99 2.23
CA GLU A 15 6.47 0.33 2.70
C GLU A 15 4.99 0.28 3.10
N LEU A 16 4.15 -0.44 2.35
CA LEU A 16 2.73 -0.62 2.67
C LEU A 16 2.52 -1.48 3.92
N HIS A 17 3.38 -2.47 4.15
CA HIS A 17 3.38 -3.23 5.38
C HIS A 17 3.70 -2.34 6.60
N GLN A 18 4.65 -1.41 6.48
CA GLN A 18 4.94 -0.46 7.56
C GLN A 18 3.75 0.48 7.81
N ALA A 19 3.10 1.00 6.76
CA ALA A 19 1.86 1.78 6.88
C ALA A 19 0.77 1.01 7.66
N MET A 20 0.64 -0.30 7.42
CA MET A 20 -0.30 -1.17 8.13
C MET A 20 -0.01 -1.25 9.63
N ILE A 21 1.27 -1.37 10.02
CA ILE A 21 1.67 -1.46 11.42
C ILE A 21 1.29 -0.17 12.17
N GLU A 22 1.55 0.99 11.57
CA GLU A 22 1.16 2.29 12.11
C GLU A 22 -0.37 2.39 12.25
N ALA A 23 -1.14 1.96 11.25
CA ALA A 23 -2.61 1.95 11.31
C ALA A 23 -3.19 1.09 12.44
N ARG A 24 -2.54 -0.03 12.79
CA ARG A 24 -2.92 -0.84 13.95
C ARG A 24 -2.73 -0.07 15.26
N GLY A 25 -1.64 0.70 15.37
CA GLY A 25 -1.40 1.60 16.50
C GLY A 25 -2.48 2.68 16.62
N LEU A 26 -2.93 3.24 15.49
CA LEU A 26 -4.04 4.18 15.44
C LEU A 26 -5.34 3.57 15.98
N ALA A 27 -5.69 2.35 15.57
CA ALA A 27 -6.88 1.66 16.04
C ALA A 27 -6.87 1.37 17.55
N LEU A 28 -5.70 1.04 18.10
CA LEU A 28 -5.54 0.84 19.54
C LEU A 28 -5.75 2.16 20.31
N THR A 29 -5.17 3.25 19.80
CA THR A 29 -5.34 4.59 20.37
C THR A 29 -6.81 5.01 20.36
N ALA A 30 -7.52 4.75 19.26
CA ALA A 30 -8.96 5.01 19.13
C ALA A 30 -9.79 4.25 20.18
N LYS A 31 -9.52 2.96 20.37
CA LYS A 31 -10.22 2.13 21.36
C LYS A 31 -9.98 2.62 22.79
N ASN A 32 -8.75 3.02 23.10
CA ASN A 32 -8.41 3.59 24.41
C ASN A 32 -9.11 4.94 24.63
N ALA A 33 -9.15 5.79 23.60
CA ALA A 33 -9.86 7.07 23.62
C ALA A 33 -11.37 6.88 23.84
N ARG A 34 -11.99 5.89 23.18
CA ARG A 34 -13.41 5.55 23.36
C ARG A 34 -13.70 5.10 24.79
N ALA A 35 -12.86 4.24 25.36
CA ALA A 35 -13.01 3.78 26.74
C ALA A 35 -12.88 4.91 27.77
N LEU A 36 -12.10 5.96 27.44
CA LEU A 36 -12.00 7.17 28.24
C LEU A 36 -13.27 8.04 28.10
N ALA A 37 -13.75 8.25 26.87
CA ALA A 37 -14.97 9.02 26.60
C ALA A 37 -16.21 8.41 27.27
N VAL A 38 -16.34 7.08 27.26
CA VAL A 38 -17.41 6.38 27.98
C VAL A 38 -17.30 6.61 29.50
N ARG A 39 -16.08 6.59 30.05
CA ARG A 39 -15.83 6.87 31.47
C ARG A 39 -16.14 8.30 31.89
N ALA A 40 -15.90 9.27 30.99
CA ALA A 40 -16.19 10.68 31.22
C ALA A 40 -17.69 11.03 31.15
N GLY A 41 -18.52 10.11 30.63
CA GLY A 41 -19.98 10.22 30.66
C GLY A 41 -20.53 11.36 29.78
N SER A 42 -21.51 12.11 30.30
CA SER A 42 -22.21 13.17 29.55
C SER A 42 -21.37 14.42 29.27
N LYS A 43 -20.19 14.57 29.91
CA LYS A 43 -19.30 15.72 29.69
C LYS A 43 -18.57 15.68 28.34
N THR A 44 -18.66 14.58 27.60
CA THR A 44 -17.85 14.33 26.39
C THR A 44 -18.67 13.77 25.21
N VAL A 45 -19.94 14.19 25.06
CA VAL A 45 -20.82 13.70 23.97
C VAL A 45 -20.22 13.96 22.58
N GLY A 46 -19.64 15.15 22.34
CA GLY A 46 -18.91 15.45 21.11
C GLY A 46 -17.70 14.53 20.91
N PHE A 47 -17.05 14.16 22.00
CA PHE A 47 -15.91 13.24 21.98
C PHE A 47 -16.29 11.80 21.64
N ARG A 48 -17.50 11.35 22.01
CA ARG A 48 -17.99 10.02 21.64
C ARG A 48 -18.11 9.90 20.12
N ALA A 49 -18.74 10.88 19.46
CA ALA A 49 -18.86 10.92 18.01
C ALA A 49 -17.49 10.93 17.32
N ILE A 50 -16.52 11.67 17.87
CA ILE A 50 -15.13 11.67 17.41
C ILE A 50 -14.50 10.28 17.57
N THR A 51 -14.63 9.63 18.73
CA THR A 51 -14.03 8.30 18.96
C THR A 51 -14.63 7.20 18.11
N ASP A 52 -15.94 7.22 17.88
CA ASP A 52 -16.63 6.26 17.00
C ASP A 52 -16.14 6.43 15.56
N PHE A 53 -15.97 7.68 15.10
CA PHE A 53 -15.41 7.98 13.79
C PHE A 53 -13.95 7.54 13.65
N ILE A 54 -13.11 7.77 14.66
CA ILE A 54 -11.70 7.34 14.62
C ILE A 54 -11.62 5.81 14.54
N GLU A 55 -12.51 5.08 15.21
CA GLU A 55 -12.55 3.62 15.14
C GLU A 55 -13.01 3.11 13.77
N GLU A 56 -14.00 3.76 13.15
CA GLU A 56 -14.41 3.47 11.78
C GLU A 56 -13.26 3.73 10.80
N LEU A 57 -12.60 4.88 10.92
CA LEU A 57 -11.45 5.26 10.10
C LEU A 57 -10.28 4.28 10.28
N ALA A 58 -9.95 3.91 11.52
CA ALA A 58 -8.88 2.97 11.78
C ALA A 58 -9.23 1.56 11.25
N SER A 59 -10.49 1.14 11.34
CA SER A 59 -10.98 -0.11 10.76
C SER A 59 -10.88 -0.09 9.23
N ALA A 60 -11.24 1.03 8.59
CA ALA A 60 -11.12 1.23 7.15
C ALA A 60 -9.65 1.14 6.71
N ILE A 61 -8.74 1.86 7.38
CA ILE A 61 -7.30 1.82 7.05
C ILE A 61 -6.73 0.41 7.25
N ILE A 62 -7.10 -0.30 8.32
CA ILE A 62 -6.64 -1.69 8.55
C ILE A 62 -7.14 -2.63 7.44
N SER A 63 -8.42 -2.55 7.08
CA SER A 63 -9.02 -3.36 6.02
C SER A 63 -8.32 -3.10 4.68
N GLN A 64 -8.19 -1.82 4.33
CA GLN A 64 -7.54 -1.34 3.12
C GLN A 64 -6.07 -1.78 3.07
N SER A 65 -5.34 -1.68 4.19
CA SER A 65 -3.95 -2.13 4.28
C SER A 65 -3.81 -3.64 4.08
N ARG A 66 -4.77 -4.47 4.54
CA ARG A 66 -4.76 -5.92 4.28
C ARG A 66 -4.93 -6.22 2.80
N VAL A 67 -5.88 -5.55 2.15
CA VAL A 67 -6.15 -5.71 0.71
C VAL A 67 -4.89 -5.34 -0.08
N ILE A 68 -4.30 -4.19 0.21
CA ILE A 68 -3.07 -3.70 -0.39
C ILE A 68 -1.91 -4.69 -0.21
N ASN A 69 -1.71 -5.20 1.01
CA ASN A 69 -0.61 -6.14 1.30
C ASN A 69 -0.78 -7.46 0.53
N HIS A 70 -2.01 -7.97 0.42
CA HIS A 70 -2.29 -9.16 -0.38
C HIS A 70 -2.01 -8.93 -1.87
N HIS A 71 -2.41 -7.77 -2.42
CA HIS A 71 -2.10 -7.43 -3.80
C HIS A 71 -0.60 -7.28 -4.05
N ALA A 72 0.13 -6.64 -3.12
CA ALA A 72 1.56 -6.44 -3.25
C ALA A 72 2.36 -7.76 -3.16
N GLU A 73 1.94 -8.70 -2.29
CA GLU A 73 2.51 -10.04 -2.21
C GLU A 73 2.30 -10.84 -3.50
N LYS A 74 1.05 -10.83 -4.03
CA LYS A 74 0.71 -11.48 -5.29
C LYS A 74 1.54 -10.90 -6.45
N LEU A 75 1.64 -9.58 -6.51
CA LEU A 75 2.40 -8.87 -7.53
C LEU A 75 3.89 -9.21 -7.46
N SER A 76 4.46 -9.28 -6.25
CA SER A 76 5.86 -9.69 -6.04
C SER A 76 6.13 -11.09 -6.58
N THR A 77 5.25 -12.05 -6.26
CA THR A 77 5.36 -13.43 -6.75
C THR A 77 5.24 -13.49 -8.28
N GLN A 78 4.27 -12.80 -8.86
CA GLN A 78 4.09 -12.73 -10.31
C GLN A 78 5.30 -12.10 -11.00
N ALA A 79 5.90 -11.06 -10.41
CA ALA A 79 7.06 -10.37 -10.95
C ALA A 79 8.32 -11.26 -10.95
N VAL A 80 8.52 -12.09 -9.93
CA VAL A 80 9.60 -13.08 -9.89
C VAL A 80 9.41 -14.12 -11.00
N THR A 81 8.19 -14.64 -11.16
CA THR A 81 7.88 -15.60 -12.24
C THR A 81 8.10 -14.99 -13.62
N ALA A 82 7.66 -13.74 -13.84
CA ALA A 82 7.90 -13.02 -15.09
C ALA A 82 9.40 -12.85 -15.36
N TRP A 83 10.19 -12.51 -14.34
CA TRP A 83 11.65 -12.39 -14.46
C TRP A 83 12.32 -13.72 -14.81
N HIS A 84 11.93 -14.83 -14.18
CA HIS A 84 12.45 -16.14 -14.55
C HIS A 84 12.10 -16.52 -16.00
N SER A 85 10.85 -16.28 -16.42
CA SER A 85 10.41 -16.52 -17.79
C SER A 85 11.16 -15.66 -18.81
N ASP A 86 11.46 -14.40 -18.48
CA ASP A 86 12.24 -13.50 -19.33
C ASP A 86 13.70 -13.98 -19.49
N ASN A 87 14.33 -14.45 -18.40
CA ASN A 87 15.67 -15.05 -18.47
C ASN A 87 15.68 -16.33 -19.31
N ALA A 88 14.69 -17.21 -19.14
CA ALA A 88 14.55 -18.42 -19.95
C ALA A 88 14.37 -18.07 -21.43
N MET A 89 13.53 -17.07 -21.72
CA MET A 89 13.33 -16.55 -23.08
C MET A 89 14.62 -16.00 -23.69
N ALA A 90 15.43 -15.30 -22.91
CA ALA A 90 16.73 -14.81 -23.38
C ALA A 90 17.67 -15.96 -23.80
N GLN A 91 17.67 -17.07 -23.05
CA GLN A 91 18.43 -18.26 -23.42
C GLN A 91 17.87 -18.94 -24.68
N PHE A 92 16.55 -19.04 -24.81
CA PHE A 92 15.93 -19.57 -26.02
C PHE A 92 16.29 -18.73 -27.25
N ARG A 93 16.18 -17.40 -27.17
CA ARG A 93 16.58 -16.49 -28.25
C ARG A 93 18.05 -16.63 -28.63
N TRP A 94 18.92 -16.85 -27.65
CA TRP A 94 20.34 -17.13 -27.90
C TRP A 94 20.52 -18.43 -28.68
N VAL A 95 19.80 -19.51 -28.33
CA VAL A 95 19.84 -20.78 -29.07
C VAL A 95 19.26 -20.62 -30.48
N GLU A 96 18.14 -19.91 -30.66
CA GLU A 96 17.55 -19.65 -31.98
C GLU A 96 18.54 -18.93 -32.90
N ALA A 97 19.31 -17.98 -32.37
CA ALA A 97 20.32 -17.24 -33.12
C ALA A 97 21.46 -18.14 -33.64
N GLN A 98 21.75 -19.26 -32.97
CA GLN A 98 22.75 -20.25 -33.41
C GLN A 98 22.25 -21.12 -34.57
N LYS A 99 20.96 -21.05 -34.93
CA LYS A 99 20.32 -21.84 -36.00
C LYS A 99 20.66 -23.34 -35.94
N PRO A 100 20.42 -24.02 -34.80
CA PRO A 100 20.73 -25.44 -34.64
C PRO A 100 19.90 -26.31 -35.60
N GLU A 101 20.44 -27.47 -35.97
CA GLU A 101 19.82 -28.42 -36.91
C GLU A 101 18.42 -28.87 -36.46
N TYR A 102 18.19 -28.98 -35.16
CA TYR A 102 16.92 -29.42 -34.57
C TYR A 102 16.06 -28.27 -34.04
N LEU A 103 16.24 -27.03 -34.54
CA LEU A 103 15.48 -25.85 -34.07
C LEU A 103 13.95 -26.09 -34.04
N ALA A 104 13.43 -26.77 -35.06
CA ALA A 104 12.00 -27.06 -35.21
C ALA A 104 11.41 -27.87 -34.05
N SER A 105 12.22 -28.67 -33.32
CA SER A 105 11.75 -29.45 -32.17
C SER A 105 11.55 -28.58 -30.92
N ILE A 106 12.25 -27.45 -30.82
CA ILE A 106 12.22 -26.55 -29.65
C ILE A 106 11.28 -25.36 -29.89
N SER A 107 11.04 -24.94 -31.14
CA SER A 107 10.15 -23.81 -31.48
C SER A 107 8.77 -23.83 -30.80
N PRO A 108 8.05 -24.97 -30.65
CA PRO A 108 6.78 -24.99 -29.92
C PRO A 108 6.90 -24.55 -28.46
N HIS A 109 7.99 -24.93 -27.79
CA HIS A 109 8.25 -24.58 -26.39
C HIS A 109 8.64 -23.10 -26.25
N ILE A 110 9.39 -22.55 -27.21
CA ILE A 110 9.70 -21.11 -27.27
C ILE A 110 8.41 -20.31 -27.41
N ASN A 111 7.54 -20.68 -28.36
CA ASN A 111 6.25 -20.03 -28.56
C ASN A 111 5.35 -20.11 -27.33
N GLN A 112 5.37 -21.24 -26.61
CA GLN A 112 4.62 -21.38 -25.36
C GLN A 112 5.17 -20.46 -24.26
N CYS A 113 6.49 -20.42 -24.09
CA CYS A 113 7.15 -19.57 -23.12
C CYS A 113 6.89 -18.07 -23.41
N ASP A 114 6.88 -17.67 -24.68
CA ASP A 114 6.60 -16.28 -25.09
C ASP A 114 5.15 -15.89 -24.78
N LYS A 115 4.19 -16.76 -25.07
CA LYS A 115 2.79 -16.55 -24.68
C LYS A 115 2.61 -16.43 -23.16
N GLN A 116 3.27 -17.28 -22.38
CA GLN A 116 3.23 -17.24 -20.92
C GLN A 116 3.85 -15.95 -20.38
N LEU A 117 4.98 -15.52 -20.92
CA LEU A 117 5.65 -14.27 -20.55
C LEU A 117 4.76 -13.05 -20.84
N ASN A 118 4.11 -13.02 -22.01
CA ASN A 118 3.19 -11.95 -22.39
C ASN A 118 1.97 -11.90 -21.45
N ALA A 119 1.39 -13.05 -21.10
CA ALA A 119 0.29 -13.13 -20.13
C ALA A 119 0.70 -12.63 -18.74
N LEU A 120 1.86 -13.08 -18.23
CA LEU A 120 2.42 -12.65 -16.94
C LEU A 120 2.66 -11.14 -16.91
N ASN A 121 3.24 -10.58 -17.98
CA ASN A 121 3.47 -9.15 -18.08
C ASN A 121 2.16 -8.34 -18.10
N HIS A 122 1.13 -8.85 -18.76
CA HIS A 122 -0.19 -8.22 -18.77
C HIS A 122 -0.85 -8.22 -17.39
N GLU A 123 -0.89 -9.38 -16.72
CA GLU A 123 -1.42 -9.48 -15.35
C GLU A 123 -0.67 -8.56 -14.38
N LEU A 124 0.65 -8.47 -14.53
CA LEU A 124 1.51 -7.63 -13.71
C LEU A 124 1.19 -6.14 -13.89
N GLN A 125 0.88 -5.69 -15.12
CA GLN A 125 0.44 -4.31 -15.35
C GLN A 125 -0.92 -4.00 -14.73
N ILE A 126 -1.87 -4.95 -14.80
CA ILE A 126 -3.18 -4.80 -14.15
C ILE A 126 -2.98 -4.70 -12.63
N GLY A 127 -2.23 -5.63 -12.04
CA GLY A 127 -1.95 -5.65 -10.60
C GLY A 127 -1.26 -4.39 -10.10
N LEU A 128 -0.33 -3.82 -10.88
CA LEU A 128 0.29 -2.52 -10.57
C LEU A 128 -0.73 -1.37 -10.55
N ARG A 129 -1.63 -1.33 -11.54
CA ARG A 129 -2.69 -0.30 -11.62
C ARG A 129 -3.64 -0.40 -10.44
N ASP A 130 -4.06 -1.62 -10.09
CA ASP A 130 -4.94 -1.85 -8.95
C ASP A 130 -4.26 -1.40 -7.65
N LEU A 131 -2.99 -1.75 -7.46
CA LEU A 131 -2.22 -1.34 -6.28
C LEU A 131 -2.12 0.18 -6.16
N ILE A 132 -1.88 0.89 -7.27
CA ILE A 132 -1.88 2.36 -7.29
C ILE A 132 -3.26 2.90 -6.88
N GLY A 133 -4.34 2.34 -7.42
CA GLY A 133 -5.70 2.75 -7.07
C GLY A 133 -6.01 2.56 -5.58
N GLN A 134 -5.56 1.46 -4.98
CA GLN A 134 -5.74 1.20 -3.55
C GLN A 134 -4.91 2.15 -2.66
N ILE A 135 -3.73 2.56 -3.12
CA ILE A 135 -2.90 3.58 -2.46
C ILE A 135 -3.60 4.95 -2.51
N ASP A 136 -4.14 5.33 -3.66
CA ASP A 136 -4.89 6.59 -3.82
C ASP A 136 -6.13 6.63 -2.92
N GLU A 137 -6.85 5.53 -2.78
CA GLU A 137 -7.97 5.44 -1.83
C GLU A 137 -7.51 5.59 -0.38
N SER A 138 -6.35 5.01 -0.03
CA SER A 138 -5.76 5.15 1.31
C SER A 138 -5.42 6.61 1.64
N TYR A 139 -4.97 7.41 0.68
CA TYR A 139 -4.74 8.84 0.88
C TYR A 139 -6.01 9.60 1.25
N LYS A 140 -7.16 9.22 0.68
CA LYS A 140 -8.44 9.85 1.04
C LYS A 140 -8.76 9.62 2.51
N HIS A 141 -8.59 8.39 3.00
CA HIS A 141 -8.77 8.07 4.42
C HIS A 141 -7.82 8.88 5.32
N ILE A 142 -6.54 9.01 4.94
CA ILE A 142 -5.57 9.79 5.73
C ILE A 142 -5.90 11.28 5.75
N ARG A 143 -6.34 11.86 4.62
CA ARG A 143 -6.77 13.26 4.60
C ARG A 143 -7.96 13.50 5.53
N THR A 144 -8.92 12.57 5.55
CA THR A 144 -10.04 12.59 6.48
C THR A 144 -9.56 12.47 7.94
N ALA A 145 -8.58 11.61 8.22
CA ALA A 145 -7.99 11.46 9.55
C ALA A 145 -7.39 12.78 10.08
N ASN A 146 -6.66 13.51 9.23
CA ASN A 146 -6.04 14.79 9.60
C ASN A 146 -7.07 15.90 9.85
N LEU A 147 -8.16 15.94 9.08
CA LEU A 147 -9.28 16.85 9.34
C LEU A 147 -9.89 16.60 10.72
N ILE A 148 -10.06 15.32 11.07
CA ILE A 148 -10.66 14.91 12.35
C ILE A 148 -9.72 15.13 13.51
N ALA A 149 -8.41 14.92 13.36
CA ALA A 149 -7.44 15.28 14.40
C ALA A 149 -7.53 16.78 14.73
N THR A 150 -7.71 17.62 13.71
CA THR A 150 -7.90 19.07 13.89
C THR A 150 -9.21 19.38 14.62
N SER A 151 -10.32 18.76 14.21
CA SER A 151 -11.61 18.88 14.89
C SER A 151 -11.56 18.40 16.35
N SER A 152 -10.85 17.29 16.59
CA SER A 152 -10.64 16.72 17.93
C SER A 152 -9.87 17.67 18.84
N HIS A 153 -8.95 18.46 18.28
CA HIS A 153 -8.20 19.45 19.04
C HIS A 153 -9.08 20.64 19.47
N VAL A 154 -10.01 21.06 18.61
CA VAL A 154 -11.00 22.09 18.93
C VAL A 154 -11.95 21.61 20.03
N GLU A 155 -12.43 20.37 19.93
CA GLU A 155 -13.32 19.77 20.93
C GLU A 155 -12.60 19.46 22.25
N ALA A 156 -11.31 19.12 22.22
CA ALA A 156 -10.51 18.93 23.43
C ALA A 156 -10.35 20.24 24.21
N ALA A 157 -10.22 21.38 23.52
CA ALA A 157 -10.11 22.69 24.15
C ALA A 157 -11.36 23.07 24.96
N THR A 158 -12.52 22.51 24.65
CA THR A 158 -13.80 22.74 25.34
C THR A 158 -14.13 21.69 26.40
N ALA A 159 -13.31 20.63 26.53
CA ALA A 159 -13.61 19.45 27.35
C ALA A 159 -13.24 19.55 28.84
N GLY A 160 -12.81 20.72 29.31
CA GLY A 160 -12.51 20.98 30.73
C GLY A 160 -11.47 20.00 31.30
N ASP A 161 -11.87 19.24 32.33
CA ASP A 161 -10.99 18.32 33.09
C ASP A 161 -10.32 17.23 32.24
N PHE A 162 -10.88 16.90 31.07
CA PHE A 162 -10.35 15.85 30.19
C PHE A 162 -9.44 16.40 29.09
N ARG A 163 -9.32 17.73 28.95
CA ARG A 163 -8.60 18.40 27.86
C ARG A 163 -7.24 17.78 27.57
N GLU A 164 -6.38 17.64 28.57
CA GLU A 164 -5.00 17.15 28.39
C GLU A 164 -4.97 15.73 27.78
N GLN A 165 -5.84 14.85 28.26
CA GLN A 165 -5.91 13.47 27.77
C GLN A 165 -6.41 13.41 26.33
N LEU A 166 -7.33 14.30 25.96
CA LEU A 166 -7.92 14.38 24.63
C LEU A 166 -6.98 15.06 23.62
N GLU A 167 -6.21 16.07 24.04
CA GLU A 167 -5.14 16.68 23.25
C GLU A 167 -4.06 15.64 22.90
N VAL A 168 -3.64 14.81 23.88
CA VAL A 168 -2.68 13.72 23.64
C VAL A 168 -3.21 12.71 22.62
N ILE A 169 -4.51 12.38 22.67
CA ILE A 169 -5.15 11.48 21.70
C ILE A 169 -5.13 12.10 20.30
N ALA A 170 -5.54 13.37 20.18
CA ALA A 170 -5.56 14.09 18.89
C ALA A 170 -4.15 14.19 18.28
N ASP A 171 -3.13 14.45 19.10
CA ASP A 171 -1.74 14.47 18.68
C ASP A 171 -1.23 13.13 18.18
N ASN A 172 -1.58 12.04 18.88
CA ASN A 172 -1.21 10.69 18.46
C ASN A 172 -1.88 10.30 17.14
N ILE A 173 -3.13 10.70 16.92
CA ILE A 173 -3.83 10.46 15.64
C ILE A 173 -3.10 11.16 14.50
N ARG A 174 -2.82 12.46 14.67
CA ARG A 174 -2.09 13.25 13.66
C ARG A 174 -0.73 12.66 13.34
N LYS A 175 0.10 12.40 14.37
CA LYS A 175 1.44 11.80 14.19
C LYS A 175 1.37 10.46 13.46
N THR A 176 0.43 9.60 13.81
CA THR A 176 0.29 8.29 13.17
C THR A 176 -0.19 8.41 11.73
N ALA A 177 -1.16 9.29 11.46
CA ALA A 177 -1.64 9.59 10.11
C ALA A 177 -0.52 10.13 9.21
N ASP A 178 0.33 11.02 9.73
CA ASP A 178 1.48 11.56 9.00
C ASP A 178 2.53 10.47 8.68
N ARG A 179 2.77 9.53 9.60
CA ARG A 179 3.66 8.37 9.36
C ARG A 179 3.11 7.46 8.28
N ILE A 180 1.82 7.16 8.31
CA ILE A 180 1.15 6.38 7.25
C ILE A 180 1.28 7.11 5.91
N ALA A 181 1.01 8.42 5.87
CA ALA A 181 1.18 9.24 4.66
C ALA A 181 2.62 9.17 4.12
N ALA A 182 3.63 9.20 5.00
CA ALA A 182 5.03 9.11 4.60
C ALA A 182 5.33 7.77 3.91
N HIS A 183 4.85 6.65 4.44
CA HIS A 183 5.00 5.33 3.83
C HIS A 183 4.28 5.21 2.48
N LEU A 184 3.05 5.72 2.38
CA LEU A 184 2.31 5.78 1.12
C LEU A 184 3.05 6.63 0.07
N ASN A 185 3.68 7.74 0.48
CA ASN A 185 4.42 8.62 -0.42
C ASN A 185 5.67 7.94 -0.98
N ARG A 186 6.39 7.20 -0.14
CA ARG A 186 7.53 6.39 -0.57
C ARG A 186 7.10 5.32 -1.55
N ALA A 187 6.05 4.56 -1.23
CA ALA A 187 5.48 3.56 -2.13
C ALA A 187 5.11 4.15 -3.51
N ASN A 188 4.42 5.30 -3.53
CA ASN A 188 4.05 5.96 -4.78
C ASN A 188 5.25 6.49 -5.57
N SER A 189 6.28 7.00 -4.88
CA SER A 189 7.50 7.48 -5.53
C SER A 189 8.28 6.36 -6.23
N LEU A 190 8.36 5.18 -5.61
CA LEU A 190 8.99 3.98 -6.17
C LEU A 190 8.27 3.51 -7.44
N LEU A 191 6.94 3.55 -7.44
CA LEU A 191 6.12 3.20 -8.60
C LEU A 191 6.27 4.23 -9.75
N SER A 192 6.27 5.52 -9.40
CA SER A 192 6.35 6.61 -10.37
C SER A 192 7.71 6.70 -11.06
N GLN A 193 8.81 6.45 -10.34
CA GLN A 193 10.15 6.41 -10.92
C GLN A 193 10.29 5.31 -11.97
N ASN A 194 9.79 4.10 -11.70
CA ASN A 194 9.87 3.01 -12.67
C ASN A 194 9.00 3.23 -13.91
N HIS A 195 7.81 3.82 -13.75
CA HIS A 195 6.96 4.15 -14.89
C HIS A 195 7.62 5.17 -15.84
N ARG A 196 8.37 6.14 -15.29
CA ARG A 196 9.16 7.10 -16.10
C ARG A 196 10.34 6.44 -16.80
N GLU A 197 11.12 5.61 -16.09
CA GLU A 197 12.27 4.91 -16.68
C GLU A 197 11.87 3.97 -17.82
N ARG A 198 10.69 3.32 -17.73
CA ARG A 198 10.15 2.48 -18.82
C ARG A 198 9.62 3.26 -20.01
N LYS A 199 9.13 4.49 -19.84
CA LYS A 199 8.71 5.36 -20.95
C LYS A 199 9.87 5.96 -21.75
N ILE A 200 11.07 6.04 -21.16
CA ILE A 200 12.27 6.59 -21.82
C ILE A 200 13.01 5.49 -22.59
N ALA A 201 12.77 4.22 -22.27
CA ALA A 201 13.40 3.05 -22.91
C ALA A 201 12.60 2.47 -24.10
N CYS A 202 11.47 3.09 -24.46
CA CYS A 202 10.62 2.76 -25.61
C CYS A 202 10.66 3.94 -26.59
#